data_AF-A0A2N0ZWW2-F1
#
_entry.id   AF-A0A2N0ZWW2-F1
#
_cell.length_a   1.000
_cell.length_b   1.000
_cell.length_c   1.000
_cell.angle_alpha   90.00
_cell.angle_beta   90.00
_cell.angle_gamma   90.00
#
_symmetry.space_group_name_H-M   'P 1'
#
loop_
_entity.id
_entity.type
_entity.pdbx_description
1 polymer ?
#
loop_
_entity_poly.entity_id
_entity_poly.type
_entity_poly.pdbx_seq_one_letter_code
_entity_poly.pdbx_strand_id
1 'polypeptide(L)'
;SEGWKISMIAQALRIHESTITRHINDFLTLQKLTSDNGGSDSFLNAEQTDLLISHLTENTYFHTYQICQYVKDTWAISYSVSGMNKWLHQHRFSYKQPKGVPHKCDLEKQAIFVAQYEALKRELAEDEALLFMDAVHPTQAT
;
A
#
# COMPACT_ATOMS: atom_id res chain seq x y z
N SER A 1 14.93 -32.34 33.83
CA SER A 1 14.37 -33.22 32.78
C SER A 1 13.74 -34.40 33.47
N GLU A 2 12.48 -34.73 33.15
CA GLU A 2 11.77 -35.88 33.72
C GLU A 2 12.22 -37.23 33.13
N GLY A 3 13.20 -37.24 32.21
CA GLY A 3 13.79 -38.46 31.67
C GLY A 3 12.88 -39.24 30.70
N TRP A 4 11.88 -38.58 30.12
CA TRP A 4 10.94 -39.22 29.20
C TRP A 4 11.64 -39.74 27.94
N LYS A 5 11.27 -40.96 27.53
CA LYS A 5 11.73 -41.54 26.26
C LYS A 5 11.03 -40.86 25.08
N ILE A 6 11.68 -40.85 23.92
CA ILE A 6 11.14 -40.27 22.68
C ILE A 6 9.74 -40.81 22.35
N SER A 7 9.53 -42.12 22.51
CA SER A 7 8.22 -42.77 22.29
C SER A 7 7.12 -42.29 23.24
N MET A 8 7.46 -41.96 24.49
CA MET A 8 6.50 -41.39 25.45
C MET A 8 6.09 -39.97 25.06
N ILE A 9 7.08 -39.16 24.63
CA ILE A 9 6.84 -37.79 24.15
C ILE A 9 5.97 -37.84 22.88
N ALA A 10 6.32 -38.71 21.93
CA ALA A 10 5.56 -38.90 20.69
C ALA A 10 4.11 -39.32 20.96
N GLN A 11 3.90 -40.27 21.87
CA GLN A 11 2.56 -40.71 22.25
C GLN A 11 1.75 -39.61 22.95
N ALA A 12 2.37 -38.87 23.88
CA ALA A 12 1.71 -37.81 24.64
C ALA A 12 1.32 -36.62 23.74
N LEU A 13 2.21 -36.22 22.83
CA LEU A 13 2.00 -35.08 21.94
C LEU A 13 1.29 -35.44 20.62
N ARG A 14 1.12 -36.73 20.33
CA ARG A 14 0.61 -37.24 19.04
C ARG A 14 1.43 -36.76 17.84
N ILE A 15 2.74 -36.67 18.04
CA ILE A 15 3.73 -36.27 17.02
C ILE A 15 4.60 -37.49 16.72
N HIS A 16 4.96 -37.68 15.45
CA HIS A 16 5.79 -38.81 15.05
C HIS A 16 7.18 -38.78 15.73
N GLU A 17 7.70 -39.95 16.12
CA GLU A 17 8.96 -40.05 16.87
C GLU A 17 10.13 -39.38 16.14
N SER A 18 10.23 -39.51 14.82
CA SER A 18 11.30 -38.86 14.03
C SER A 18 11.28 -37.33 14.12
N THR A 19 10.08 -36.73 14.24
CA THR A 19 9.93 -35.27 14.40
C THR A 19 10.42 -34.84 15.79
N ILE A 20 10.10 -35.60 16.83
CA ILE A 20 10.60 -35.36 18.19
C ILE A 20 12.13 -35.49 18.24
N THR A 21 12.69 -36.55 17.64
CA THR A 21 14.15 -36.75 17.55
C THR A 21 14.82 -35.57 16.84
N ARG A 22 14.25 -35.09 15.72
CA ARG A 22 14.78 -33.92 15.01
C ARG A 22 14.77 -32.68 15.90
N HIS A 23 13.66 -32.37 16.56
CA HIS A 23 13.58 -31.19 17.44
C HIS A 23 14.55 -31.25 18.62
N ILE A 24 14.72 -32.43 19.24
CA ILE A 24 15.70 -32.61 20.32
C ILE A 24 17.12 -32.39 19.80
N ASN A 25 17.45 -32.95 18.63
CA ASN A 25 18.76 -32.76 18.01
C ASN A 25 19.01 -31.30 17.63
N ASP A 26 18.03 -30.62 17.03
CA ASP A 26 18.13 -29.20 16.68
C ASP A 26 18.35 -28.34 17.94
N PHE A 27 17.67 -28.66 19.04
CA PHE A 27 17.88 -27.98 20.32
C PHE A 27 19.28 -28.24 20.90
N LEU A 28 19.74 -29.50 20.91
CA LEU A 28 21.05 -29.86 21.48
C LEU A 28 22.23 -29.33 20.66
N THR A 29 22.09 -29.30 19.34
CA THR A 29 23.19 -28.92 18.43
C THR A 29 23.21 -27.42 18.12
N LEU A 30 22.03 -26.81 17.90
CA LEU A 30 21.91 -25.43 17.45
C LEU A 30 21.30 -24.50 18.52
N GLN A 31 20.92 -25.02 19.69
CA GLN A 31 20.11 -24.29 20.69
C GLN A 31 18.84 -23.68 20.07
N LYS A 32 18.29 -24.35 19.05
CA LYS A 32 17.14 -23.86 18.30
C LYS A 32 15.89 -23.89 19.15
N LEU A 33 15.35 -22.72 19.45
CA LEU A 33 14.12 -22.53 20.24
C LEU A 33 12.92 -22.12 19.37
N THR A 34 13.17 -21.59 18.18
CA THR A 34 12.15 -21.09 17.25
C THR A 34 12.28 -21.77 15.90
N SER A 35 11.22 -21.76 15.10
CA SER A 35 11.31 -22.16 13.70
C SER A 35 12.13 -21.15 12.90
N ASP A 36 12.93 -21.63 11.94
CA ASP A 36 13.65 -20.76 10.97
C ASP A 36 12.73 -20.28 9.84
N ASN A 37 11.41 -20.33 10.06
CA ASN A 37 10.43 -19.91 9.09
C ASN A 37 10.43 -18.37 9.07
N GLY A 38 11.18 -17.80 8.14
CA GLY A 38 11.23 -16.36 7.88
C GLY A 38 10.53 -15.98 6.57
N GLY A 39 10.21 -14.69 6.45
CA GLY A 39 9.85 -14.10 5.16
C GLY A 39 11.08 -13.91 4.26
N SER A 40 10.85 -13.56 3.00
CA SER A 40 11.91 -13.09 2.11
C SER A 40 12.24 -11.62 2.40
N ASP A 41 13.52 -11.26 2.31
CA ASP A 41 13.94 -9.87 2.33
C ASP A 41 13.51 -9.12 1.05
N SER A 42 13.41 -7.80 1.16
CA SER A 42 13.18 -6.92 0.02
C SER A 42 14.36 -7.02 -0.97
N PHE A 43 14.08 -6.89 -2.28
CA PHE A 43 15.13 -6.78 -3.29
C PHE A 43 15.81 -5.40 -3.28
N LEU A 44 15.15 -4.38 -2.72
CA LEU A 44 15.71 -3.05 -2.55
C LEU A 44 16.55 -2.97 -1.27
N ASN A 45 17.72 -2.36 -1.37
CA ASN A 45 18.51 -1.99 -0.21
C ASN A 45 17.89 -0.77 0.52
N ALA A 46 18.50 -0.36 1.65
CA ALA A 46 17.99 0.73 2.47
C ALA A 46 17.92 2.06 1.72
N GLU A 47 18.98 2.43 0.99
CA GLU A 47 19.03 3.69 0.23
C GLU A 47 17.98 3.72 -0.89
N GLN A 48 17.86 2.65 -1.66
CA GLN A 48 16.85 2.51 -2.71
C GLN A 48 15.43 2.54 -2.16
N THR A 49 15.22 1.97 -0.98
CA THR A 49 13.95 2.00 -0.26
C THR A 49 13.57 3.42 0.10
N ASP A 50 14.49 4.19 0.69
CA ASP A 50 14.24 5.59 1.07
C ASP A 50 13.98 6.48 -0.16
N LEU A 51 14.74 6.26 -1.24
CA LEU A 51 14.51 6.94 -2.52
C LEU A 51 13.15 6.61 -3.11
N LEU A 52 12.74 5.34 -3.11
CA LEU A 52 11.44 4.93 -3.63
C LEU A 52 10.29 5.50 -2.79
N ILE A 53 10.43 5.52 -1.46
CA ILE A 53 9.44 6.13 -0.56
C ILE A 53 9.29 7.62 -0.87
N SER A 54 10.40 8.33 -1.03
CA SER A 54 10.40 9.77 -1.34
C SER A 54 9.71 10.02 -2.68
N HIS A 55 10.07 9.26 -3.71
CA HIS A 55 9.46 9.33 -5.04
C HIS A 55 7.94 9.08 -5.02
N LEU A 56 7.50 8.03 -4.31
CA LEU A 56 6.07 7.68 -4.21
C LEU A 56 5.26 8.63 -3.32
N THR A 57 5.92 9.42 -2.47
CA THR A 57 5.27 10.47 -1.68
C THR A 57 4.93 11.67 -2.56
N GLU A 58 5.79 11.98 -3.53
CA GLU A 58 5.60 13.08 -4.48
C GLU A 58 4.73 12.67 -5.68
N ASN A 59 4.79 11.39 -6.08
CA ASN A 59 4.17 10.88 -7.30
C ASN A 59 3.13 9.82 -6.99
N THR A 60 1.85 10.12 -7.29
CA THR A 60 0.77 9.13 -7.20
C THR A 60 0.61 8.38 -8.51
N TYR A 61 0.91 7.08 -8.50
CA TYR A 61 0.65 6.20 -9.64
C TYR A 61 -0.79 5.69 -9.65
N PHE A 62 -1.33 5.49 -10.86
CA PHE A 62 -2.68 4.94 -11.03
C PHE A 62 -2.66 3.40 -10.93
N HIS A 63 -1.55 2.77 -11.32
CA HIS A 63 -1.38 1.32 -11.29
C HIS A 63 -0.02 0.89 -10.72
N THR A 64 0.00 -0.17 -9.90
CA THR A 64 1.22 -0.72 -9.30
C THR A 64 2.28 -1.13 -10.33
N TYR A 65 1.89 -1.61 -11.51
CA TYR A 65 2.88 -2.00 -12.53
C TYR A 65 3.75 -0.83 -12.99
N GLN A 66 3.24 0.40 -12.90
CA GLN A 66 4.01 1.61 -13.23
C GLN A 66 5.14 1.82 -12.22
N ILE A 67 4.90 1.49 -10.94
CA ILE A 67 5.91 1.48 -9.90
C ILE A 67 6.94 0.38 -10.17
N CYS A 68 6.49 -0.83 -10.53
CA CYS A 68 7.42 -1.89 -10.93
C CYS A 68 8.31 -1.48 -12.10
N GLN A 69 7.75 -0.79 -13.09
CA GLN A 69 8.49 -0.29 -14.25
C GLN A 69 9.51 0.77 -13.83
N TYR A 70 9.12 1.74 -12.99
CA TYR A 70 10.03 2.73 -12.44
C TYR A 70 11.22 2.11 -11.69
N VAL A 71 10.96 1.13 -10.83
CA VAL A 71 12.01 0.39 -10.10
C VAL A 71 12.96 -0.34 -11.05
N LYS A 72 12.39 -0.96 -12.10
CA LYS A 72 13.18 -1.65 -13.13
C LYS A 72 14.05 -0.68 -13.92
N ASP A 73 13.50 0.46 -14.32
CA ASP A 73 14.23 1.45 -15.12
C ASP A 73 15.31 2.17 -14.31
N THR A 74 15.07 2.38 -13.01
CA THR A 74 15.99 3.12 -12.12
C THR A 74 17.13 2.23 -11.60
N TRP A 75 16.83 0.98 -11.24
CA TRP A 75 17.79 0.11 -10.55
C TRP A 75 17.99 -1.27 -11.20
N ALA A 76 17.39 -1.55 -12.35
CA ALA A 76 17.40 -2.86 -13.01
C ALA A 76 16.83 -4.01 -12.15
N ILE A 77 16.06 -3.69 -11.10
CA ILE A 77 15.43 -4.66 -10.20
C ILE A 77 14.01 -4.94 -10.68
N SER A 78 13.66 -6.22 -10.84
CA SER A 78 12.34 -6.63 -11.32
C SER A 78 11.46 -7.09 -10.16
N TYR A 79 10.34 -6.41 -9.96
CA TYR A 79 9.27 -6.84 -9.06
C TYR A 79 8.09 -7.40 -9.85
N SER A 80 7.47 -8.46 -9.32
CA SER A 80 6.10 -8.81 -9.70
C SER A 80 5.13 -7.78 -9.11
N VAL A 81 3.95 -7.63 -9.72
CA VAL A 81 2.91 -6.72 -9.20
C VAL A 81 2.50 -7.11 -7.77
N SER A 82 2.37 -8.41 -7.48
CA SER A 82 2.04 -8.89 -6.14
C SER A 82 3.17 -8.62 -5.14
N GLY A 83 4.44 -8.77 -5.55
CA GLY A 83 5.59 -8.43 -4.72
C GLY A 83 5.64 -6.93 -4.39
N MET A 84 5.40 -6.08 -5.38
CA MET A 84 5.34 -4.63 -5.17
C MET A 84 4.17 -4.23 -4.28
N ASN A 85 2.98 -4.85 -4.42
CA ASN A 85 1.87 -4.61 -3.50
C ASN A 85 2.24 -4.98 -2.05
N LYS A 86 2.91 -6.11 -1.83
CA LYS A 86 3.40 -6.48 -0.49
C LYS A 86 4.41 -5.47 0.06
N TRP A 87 5.33 -5.02 -0.79
CA TRP A 87 6.30 -4.00 -0.42
C TRP A 87 5.61 -2.69 -0.02
N LEU A 88 4.64 -2.21 -0.81
CA LEU A 88 3.85 -1.02 -0.49
C LEU A 88 3.15 -1.14 0.87
N HIS A 89 2.52 -2.29 1.14
CA HIS A 89 1.89 -2.55 2.43
C HIS A 89 2.89 -2.58 3.60
N GLN A 90 4.05 -3.21 3.41
CA GLN A 90 5.11 -3.24 4.42
C GLN A 90 5.60 -1.82 4.77
N HIS A 91 5.68 -0.94 3.77
CA HIS A 91 6.05 0.46 3.93
C HIS A 91 4.85 1.40 4.23
N ARG A 92 3.71 0.84 4.64
CA ARG A 92 2.49 1.55 5.09
C ARG A 92 1.84 2.45 4.03
N PHE A 93 2.13 2.25 2.75
CA PHE A 93 1.33 2.86 1.70
C PHE A 93 -0.08 2.27 1.69
N SER A 94 -1.06 3.14 1.45
CA SER A 94 -2.46 2.75 1.34
C SER A 94 -2.99 3.13 -0.03
N TYR A 95 -3.92 2.33 -0.54
CA TYR A 95 -4.63 2.68 -1.75
C TYR A 95 -5.43 3.97 -1.51
N LYS A 96 -5.28 4.93 -2.44
CA LYS A 96 -6.10 6.12 -2.51
C LYS A 96 -6.91 6.07 -3.79
N GLN A 97 -8.23 6.03 -3.66
CA GLN A 97 -9.10 6.18 -4.80
C GLN A 97 -8.84 7.56 -5.44
N PRO A 98 -8.46 7.62 -6.72
CA PRO A 98 -8.29 8.90 -7.40
C PRO A 98 -9.59 9.68 -7.34
N LYS A 99 -9.51 10.96 -6.99
CA LYS A 99 -10.69 11.82 -7.07
C LYS A 99 -11.09 11.93 -8.53
N GLY A 100 -12.38 11.76 -8.82
CA GLY A 100 -12.91 11.97 -10.15
C GLY A 100 -12.58 13.39 -10.60
N VAL A 101 -11.89 13.52 -11.72
CA VAL A 101 -11.73 14.79 -12.42
C VAL A 101 -12.89 14.89 -13.40
N PRO A 102 -13.62 16.03 -13.48
CA PRO A 102 -14.66 16.20 -14.48
C PRO A 102 -14.13 15.87 -15.87
N HIS A 103 -14.81 14.98 -16.58
CA HIS A 103 -14.36 14.51 -17.89
C HIS A 103 -14.23 15.65 -18.92
N LYS A 104 -14.97 16.74 -18.72
CA LYS A 104 -14.96 17.96 -19.56
C LYS A 104 -14.14 19.10 -18.94
N CYS A 105 -13.17 18.80 -18.08
CA CYS A 105 -12.30 19.81 -17.50
C CYS A 105 -11.49 20.51 -18.60
N ASP A 106 -11.57 21.83 -18.65
CA ASP A 106 -10.90 22.70 -19.63
C ASP A 106 -10.25 23.85 -18.84
N LEU A 107 -8.92 23.83 -18.75
CA LEU A 107 -8.15 24.74 -17.91
C LEU A 107 -8.30 26.20 -18.35
N GLU A 108 -8.38 26.45 -19.66
CA GLU A 108 -8.54 27.81 -20.19
C GLU A 108 -9.93 28.35 -19.84
N LYS A 109 -10.99 27.56 -20.06
CA LYS A 109 -12.35 27.96 -19.68
C LYS A 109 -12.49 28.16 -18.19
N GLN A 110 -11.83 27.32 -17.38
CA GLN A 110 -11.85 27.46 -15.93
C GLN A 110 -11.16 28.76 -15.48
N ALA A 111 -10.01 29.11 -16.08
CA ALA A 111 -9.32 30.37 -15.79
C ALA A 111 -10.16 31.59 -16.19
N ILE A 112 -10.80 31.57 -17.36
CA ILE A 112 -11.72 32.62 -17.82
C ILE A 112 -12.88 32.78 -16.83
N PHE A 113 -13.50 31.67 -16.42
CA PHE A 113 -14.60 31.69 -15.44
C PHE A 113 -14.17 32.30 -14.11
N VAL A 114 -13.01 31.91 -13.57
CA VAL A 114 -12.50 32.46 -12.30
C VAL A 114 -12.28 33.97 -12.41
N ALA A 115 -11.68 34.44 -13.51
CA ALA A 115 -11.45 35.87 -13.72
C ALA A 115 -12.77 36.67 -13.78
N GLN A 116 -13.76 36.15 -14.51
CA GLN A 116 -15.10 36.75 -14.59
C GLN A 116 -15.81 36.76 -13.24
N TYR A 117 -15.73 35.66 -12.50
CA TYR A 117 -16.33 35.51 -11.18
C TYR A 117 -15.73 36.47 -10.14
N GLU A 118 -14.41 36.63 -10.11
CA GLU A 118 -13.72 37.56 -9.22
C GLU A 118 -13.95 39.03 -9.61
N ALA A 119 -14.20 39.33 -10.89
CA ALA A 119 -14.65 40.66 -11.31
C ALA A 119 -16.07 40.94 -10.82
N LEU A 120 -17.00 40.00 -11.07
CA LEU A 120 -18.38 40.10 -10.61
C LEU A 120 -18.48 40.32 -9.10
N LYS A 121 -17.70 39.57 -8.31
CA LYS A 121 -17.65 39.74 -6.85
C LYS A 121 -17.20 41.13 -6.39
N ARG A 122 -16.30 41.77 -7.13
CA ARG A 122 -15.81 43.12 -6.80
C ARG A 122 -16.80 44.21 -7.17
N GLU A 123 -17.65 43.94 -8.15
CA GLU A 123 -18.66 44.89 -8.66
C GLU A 123 -19.99 44.81 -7.90
N LEU A 124 -20.20 43.79 -7.08
CA LEU A 124 -21.40 43.65 -6.24
C LEU A 124 -21.54 44.80 -5.23
N ALA A 125 -22.73 45.38 -5.15
CA ALA A 125 -23.08 46.35 -4.12
C ALA A 125 -23.29 45.67 -2.75
N GLU A 126 -23.22 46.44 -1.65
CA GLU A 126 -23.39 45.89 -0.28
C GLU A 126 -24.77 45.24 -0.05
N ASP A 127 -25.79 45.63 -0.81
CA ASP A 127 -27.15 45.12 -0.74
C ASP A 127 -27.47 44.04 -1.79
N GLU A 128 -26.50 43.65 -2.63
CA GLU A 128 -26.64 42.58 -3.60
C GLU A 128 -26.12 41.23 -3.06
N ALA A 129 -26.81 40.15 -3.44
CA ALA A 129 -26.45 38.79 -3.06
C ALA A 129 -26.17 37.93 -4.29
N LEU A 130 -25.05 37.20 -4.27
CA LEU A 130 -24.70 36.24 -5.31
C LEU A 130 -25.26 34.86 -4.98
N LEU A 131 -26.25 34.41 -5.75
CA LEU A 131 -26.91 33.12 -5.54
C LEU A 131 -26.40 32.07 -6.53
N PHE A 132 -26.06 30.88 -6.03
CA PHE A 132 -25.76 29.71 -6.86
C PHE A 132 -26.95 28.76 -6.84
N MET A 133 -27.48 28.46 -8.01
CA MET A 133 -28.55 27.48 -8.17
C MET A 133 -28.06 26.33 -9.03
N ASP A 134 -28.39 25.12 -8.61
CA ASP A 134 -28.15 23.90 -9.38
C ASP A 134 -29.43 23.08 -9.45
N ALA A 135 -29.62 22.36 -10.55
CA ALA A 135 -30.79 21.50 -10.78
C ALA A 135 -30.33 20.04 -10.77
N VAL A 136 -30.86 19.26 -9.82
CA VAL A 136 -30.64 17.81 -9.75
C VAL A 136 -31.83 17.06 -10.34
N HIS A 137 -31.58 15.93 -11.01
CA HIS A 137 -32.66 15.05 -11.44
C HIS A 137 -33.42 14.50 -10.21
N PRO A 138 -34.77 14.46 -10.24
CA PRO A 138 -35.53 13.92 -9.13
C PRO A 138 -35.18 12.45 -8.93
N THR A 139 -34.66 12.12 -7.74
CA THR A 139 -34.40 10.74 -7.35
C THR A 139 -35.68 10.18 -6.74
N GLN A 140 -36.40 9.31 -7.45
CA GLN A 140 -37.49 8.56 -6.83
C GLN A 140 -36.87 7.50 -5.91
N ALA A 141 -37.02 7.69 -4.60
CA ALA A 141 -36.82 6.62 -3.63
C ALA A 141 -38.05 5.70 -3.71
N THR A 142 -37.86 4.48 -4.23
CA THR A 142 -38.81 3.36 -4.09
C THR A 142 -38.62 2.64 -2.77
#